data_AF-A0A382TFI3-F1
#
_entry.id   AF-A0A382TFI3-F1
#
_cell.length_a   1.000
_cell.length_b   1.000
_cell.length_c   1.000
_cell.angle_alpha   90.00
_cell.angle_beta   90.00
_cell.angle_gamma   90.00
#
_symmetry.space_group_name_H-M   'P 1'
#
loop_
_entity.id
_entity.type
_entity.pdbx_description
1 polymer ?
#
loop_
_entity_poly.entity_id
_entity_poly.type
_entity_poly.pdbx_seq_one_letter_code
_entity_poly.pdbx_strand_id
1 'polypeptide(L)'
;LKYPKIRFSLDGCEILLQRAGQRAKFPGSLNVTDGGPFGDNTWYGRIVDGKFQPSRSSTDQVVEFLERFSANPEDVAAEYGQNSGCCCFCNRQLTDDVSVELGYGPVCAKRYGLTRKVAAAAV
;
A
#
# COMPACT_ATOMS: atom_id res chain seq x y z
N LEU A 1 16.31 -1.10 1.76
CA LEU A 1 15.38 0.05 1.60
C LEU A 1 15.07 0.59 2.99
N LYS A 2 15.25 1.89 3.27
CA LYS A 2 15.16 2.38 4.67
C LYS A 2 13.71 2.45 5.19
N TYR A 3 12.74 2.81 4.35
CA TYR A 3 11.32 2.94 4.70
C TYR A 3 10.42 2.51 3.53
N PRO A 4 9.87 1.29 3.54
CA PRO A 4 8.92 0.87 2.52
C PRO A 4 7.65 1.73 2.62
N LYS A 5 7.11 2.06 1.44
CA LYS A 5 5.85 2.79 1.26
C LYS A 5 4.94 1.96 0.37
N ILE A 6 3.65 1.93 0.67
CA ILE A 6 2.64 1.30 -0.17
C ILE A 6 1.46 2.27 -0.30
N ARG A 7 1.12 2.65 -1.52
CA ARG A 7 0.05 3.59 -1.86
C ARG A 7 -1.10 2.87 -2.54
N PHE A 8 -2.31 3.28 -2.20
CA PHE A 8 -3.57 2.87 -2.78
C PHE A 8 -4.47 4.08 -2.97
N SER A 9 -5.34 4.01 -3.98
CA SER A 9 -6.39 4.99 -4.24
C SER A 9 -7.68 4.21 -4.45
N LEU A 10 -8.69 4.48 -3.61
CA LEU A 10 -9.95 3.74 -3.57
C LEU A 10 -11.09 4.76 -3.50
N ASP A 11 -11.87 4.89 -4.56
CA ASP A 11 -13.02 5.80 -4.62
C ASP A 11 -12.72 7.23 -4.12
N GLY A 12 -11.54 7.75 -4.45
CA GLY A 12 -11.07 9.08 -4.02
C GLY A 12 -10.47 9.14 -2.61
N CYS A 13 -10.44 8.02 -1.88
CA CYS A 13 -9.69 7.86 -0.65
C CYS A 13 -8.25 7.42 -0.97
N GLU A 14 -7.29 8.30 -0.73
CA GLU A 14 -5.87 7.98 -0.80
C GLU A 14 -5.42 7.30 0.49
N ILE A 15 -4.67 6.21 0.37
CA ILE A 15 -4.11 5.50 1.52
C ILE A 15 -2.64 5.21 1.26
N LEU A 16 -1.78 5.69 2.14
CA LEU A 16 -0.34 5.45 2.17
C LEU A 16 0.03 4.78 3.49
N LEU A 17 0.57 3.56 3.38
CA LEU A 17 1.23 2.84 4.46
C LEU A 17 2.72 3.14 4.42
N GLN A 18 3.25 3.67 5.53
CA GLN A 18 4.68 3.99 5.64
C GLN A 18 5.24 3.50 6.97
N ARG A 19 6.35 2.73 6.92
CA ARG A 19 7.06 2.31 8.12
C ARG A 19 7.68 3.50 8.86
N ALA A 20 7.35 3.65 10.13
CA ALA A 20 7.92 4.63 11.03
C ALA A 20 9.41 4.33 11.28
N GLY A 21 10.24 5.36 11.17
CA GLY A 21 11.68 5.22 11.35
C GLY A 21 12.11 5.06 12.80
N GLN A 22 13.40 4.78 13.01
CA GLN A 22 13.96 4.49 14.34
C GLN A 22 13.89 5.65 15.34
N ARG A 23 13.69 6.88 14.85
CA ARG A 23 13.53 8.09 15.69
C ARG A 23 12.06 8.41 16.02
N ALA A 24 11.10 7.63 15.51
CA ALA A 24 9.69 7.85 15.81
C ALA A 24 9.37 7.47 17.25
N LYS A 25 8.31 8.05 17.83
CA LYS A 25 7.80 7.66 19.15
C LYS A 25 7.47 6.15 19.23
N PHE A 26 7.07 5.56 18.10
CA PHE A 26 6.81 4.14 17.94
C PHE A 26 7.60 3.61 16.74
N PRO A 27 8.87 3.26 16.93
CA PRO A 27 9.72 2.76 15.85
C PRO A 27 9.15 1.49 15.22
N GLY A 28 9.21 1.40 13.89
CA GLY A 28 8.82 0.19 13.17
C GLY A 28 7.32 -0.02 12.94
N SER A 29 6.45 0.76 13.59
CA SER A 29 5.00 0.76 13.28
C SER A 29 4.73 1.19 11.84
N LEU A 30 3.57 0.85 11.28
CA LEU A 30 3.13 1.42 10.01
C LEU A 30 2.21 2.60 10.28
N ASN A 31 2.50 3.77 9.73
CA ASN A 31 1.55 4.88 9.72
C ASN A 31 0.61 4.71 8.53
N VAL A 32 -0.67 5.04 8.74
CA VAL A 32 -1.73 5.04 7.73
C VAL A 32 -2.15 6.49 7.51
N THR A 33 -1.98 7.00 6.28
CA THR A 33 -2.20 8.42 5.94
C THR A 33 -2.79 8.58 4.55
N ASP A 34 -3.24 9.77 4.14
CA ASP A 34 -3.56 10.08 2.73
C ASP A 34 -2.33 10.25 1.82
N GLY A 35 -1.14 10.20 2.40
CA GLY A 35 0.12 10.35 1.67
C GLY A 35 0.46 11.78 1.27
N GLY A 36 -0.23 12.78 1.83
CA GLY A 36 0.18 14.18 1.80
C GLY A 36 1.50 14.45 2.54
N PRO A 37 2.03 15.68 2.48
CA PRO A 37 3.24 16.06 3.20
C PRO A 37 3.01 16.03 4.72
N PHE A 38 4.06 15.72 5.47
CA PHE A 38 3.99 15.65 6.93
C PHE A 38 3.56 17.01 7.51
N GLY A 39 2.52 16.99 8.35
CA GLY A 39 1.96 18.20 8.97
C GLY A 39 0.66 18.65 8.31
N ASP A 40 0.48 18.36 7.02
CA ASP A 40 -0.73 18.70 6.24
C ASP A 40 -1.50 17.44 5.81
N ASN A 41 -0.95 16.26 6.06
CA ASN A 41 -1.56 15.00 5.70
C ASN A 41 -2.64 14.57 6.68
N THR A 42 -3.69 13.93 6.18
CA THR A 42 -4.65 13.22 7.00
C THR A 42 -3.98 11.98 7.58
N TRP A 43 -3.86 11.92 8.90
CA TRP A 43 -3.33 10.75 9.60
C TRP A 43 -4.49 9.89 10.10
N TYR A 44 -4.73 8.74 9.47
CA TYR A 44 -5.81 7.82 9.80
C TYR A 44 -5.51 6.94 11.01
N GLY A 45 -4.23 6.74 11.34
CA GLY A 45 -3.83 5.92 12.47
C GLY A 45 -2.51 5.21 12.22
N ARG A 46 -2.31 4.12 12.97
CA ARG A 46 -1.09 3.31 12.86
C ARG A 46 -1.39 1.83 13.05
N ILE A 47 -0.52 0.98 12.54
CA ILE A 47 -0.52 -0.46 12.79
C ILE A 47 0.69 -0.79 13.66
N VAL A 48 0.44 -1.42 14.80
CA VAL A 48 1.45 -1.89 15.75
C VAL A 48 1.16 -3.36 16.01
N ASP A 49 2.16 -4.22 15.85
CA ASP A 49 2.02 -5.67 16.05
C ASP A 49 0.84 -6.29 15.28
N GLY A 50 0.66 -5.85 14.03
CA GLY A 50 -0.43 -6.30 13.15
C GLY A 50 -1.82 -5.74 13.49
N LYS A 51 -1.95 -4.91 14.52
CA LYS A 51 -3.23 -4.33 14.95
C LYS A 51 -3.33 -2.86 14.57
N PHE A 52 -4.41 -2.49 13.89
CA PHE A 52 -4.71 -1.10 13.57
C PHE A 52 -5.21 -0.36 14.82
N GLN A 53 -4.60 0.79 15.09
CA GLN A 53 -4.95 1.75 16.11
C GLN A 53 -5.44 3.03 15.40
N PRO A 54 -6.77 3.19 15.24
CA PRO A 54 -7.33 4.31 14.49
C PRO A 54 -7.09 5.65 15.19
N SER A 55 -6.99 6.70 14.40
CA SER A 55 -7.04 8.08 14.87
C SER A 55 -8.47 8.62 14.83
N ARG A 56 -8.66 9.86 15.27
CA ARG A 56 -9.94 10.59 15.13
C ARG A 56 -10.34 10.86 13.68
N SER A 57 -9.41 10.78 12.75
CA SER A 57 -9.64 11.02 11.33
C SER A 57 -9.83 9.72 10.54
N SER A 58 -9.77 8.55 11.20
CA SER A 58 -10.04 7.27 10.55
C SER A 58 -11.49 7.22 10.07
N THR A 59 -11.71 6.59 8.93
CA THR A 59 -13.03 6.33 8.36
C THR A 59 -13.26 4.82 8.25
N ASP A 60 -14.52 4.41 8.11
CA ASP A 60 -14.88 3.01 7.91
C ASP A 60 -14.23 2.45 6.64
N GLN A 61 -14.13 3.27 5.58
CA GLN A 61 -13.46 2.92 4.33
C GLN A 61 -11.97 2.56 4.54
N VAL A 62 -11.25 3.27 5.43
CA VAL A 62 -9.86 2.94 5.74
C VAL A 62 -9.77 1.61 6.50
N VAL A 63 -10.70 1.35 7.43
CA VAL A 63 -10.72 0.10 8.20
C VAL A 63 -11.01 -1.08 7.29
N GLU A 64 -12.06 -1.00 6.47
CA GLU A 64 -12.43 -2.02 5.50
C GLU A 64 -11.30 -2.31 4.51
N PHE A 65 -10.64 -1.26 4.01
CA PHE A 65 -9.45 -1.41 3.18
C PHE A 65 -8.35 -2.21 3.89
N LEU A 66 -8.02 -1.87 5.14
CA LEU A 66 -6.96 -2.54 5.88
C LEU A 66 -7.29 -4.02 6.14
N GLU A 67 -8.55 -4.34 6.42
CA GLU A 67 -9.03 -5.71 6.57
C GLU A 67 -8.89 -6.49 5.26
N ARG A 68 -9.35 -5.91 4.14
CA ARG A 68 -9.23 -6.51 2.82
C ARG A 68 -7.78 -6.71 2.41
N PHE A 69 -6.92 -5.71 2.64
CA PHE A 69 -5.49 -5.78 2.35
C PHE A 69 -4.78 -6.82 3.22
N SER A 70 -5.18 -6.96 4.48
CA SER A 70 -4.64 -8.00 5.36
C SER A 70 -5.05 -9.40 4.93
N ALA A 71 -6.24 -9.58 4.37
CA ALA A 71 -6.74 -10.86 3.90
C ALA A 71 -6.13 -11.25 2.55
N ASN A 72 -6.13 -10.32 1.58
CA ASN A 72 -5.76 -10.57 0.19
C ASN A 72 -4.87 -9.44 -0.38
N PRO A 73 -3.60 -9.32 0.06
CA PRO A 73 -2.73 -8.22 -0.36
C PRO A 73 -2.38 -8.25 -1.84
N GLU A 74 -2.36 -9.42 -2.48
CA GLU A 74 -2.09 -9.58 -3.91
C GLU A 74 -3.23 -9.01 -4.76
N ASP A 75 -4.48 -9.37 -4.44
CA ASP A 75 -5.67 -8.87 -5.14
C ASP A 75 -5.78 -7.33 -5.05
N VAL A 76 -5.49 -6.78 -3.86
CA VAL A 76 -5.55 -5.33 -3.63
C VAL A 76 -4.44 -4.60 -4.39
N ALA A 77 -3.24 -5.19 -4.49
CA ALA A 77 -2.19 -4.62 -5.33
C ALA A 77 -2.57 -4.68 -6.82
N ALA A 78 -3.06 -5.82 -7.28
CA ALA A 78 -3.51 -6.04 -8.65
C ALA A 78 -4.58 -5.02 -9.07
N GLU A 79 -5.63 -4.87 -8.27
CA GLU A 79 -6.68 -3.88 -8.50
C GLU A 79 -6.13 -2.46 -8.59
N TYR A 80 -5.22 -2.08 -7.69
CA TYR A 80 -4.59 -0.76 -7.76
C TYR A 80 -3.79 -0.56 -9.06
N GLY A 81 -3.05 -1.57 -9.50
CA GLY A 81 -2.32 -1.53 -10.77
C GLY A 81 -3.22 -1.34 -11.97
N GLN A 82 -4.31 -2.11 -12.03
CA GLN A 82 -5.29 -2.08 -13.11
C GLN A 82 -6.03 -0.75 -13.17
N ASN A 83 -6.38 -0.18 -12.00
CA ASN A 83 -7.12 1.09 -11.92
C ASN A 83 -6.23 2.31 -12.12
N SER A 84 -5.01 2.31 -11.57
CA SER A 84 -4.12 3.49 -11.57
C SER A 84 -3.07 3.49 -12.68
N GLY A 85 -2.77 2.33 -13.26
CA GLY A 85 -1.62 2.15 -14.14
C GLY A 85 -0.26 2.41 -13.47
N CYS A 86 -0.21 2.44 -12.13
CA CYS A 86 0.97 2.82 -11.35
C CYS A 86 1.34 1.76 -10.31
N CYS A 87 2.63 1.66 -10.00
CA CYS A 87 3.15 0.72 -9.00
C CYS A 87 2.78 1.14 -7.57
N CYS A 88 2.11 0.28 -6.80
CA CYS A 88 1.72 0.57 -5.42
C CYS A 88 2.91 0.87 -4.49
N PHE A 89 4.12 0.39 -4.80
CA PHE A 89 5.31 0.60 -3.95
C PHE A 89 6.11 1.86 -4.25
N CYS A 90 6.17 2.29 -5.52
CA CYS A 90 7.04 3.38 -5.95
C CYS A 90 6.33 4.48 -6.72
N ASN A 91 5.03 4.32 -6.97
CA ASN A 91 4.16 5.27 -7.68
C ASN A 91 4.66 5.66 -9.08
N ARG A 92 5.46 4.80 -9.72
CA ARG A 92 5.86 4.98 -11.12
C ARG A 92 4.86 4.28 -12.02
N GLN A 93 4.64 4.85 -13.20
CA GLN A 93 3.84 4.23 -14.25
C GLN A 93 4.33 2.82 -14.56
N LEU A 94 3.38 1.90 -14.70
CA LEU A 94 3.59 0.53 -15.13
C LEU A 94 3.51 0.49 -16.65
N THR A 95 4.52 -0.08 -17.29
CA THR A 95 4.65 -0.05 -18.76
C THR A 95 4.55 -1.43 -19.39
N ASP A 96 4.37 -2.48 -18.58
CA ASP A 96 4.16 -3.85 -19.04
C ASP A 96 2.89 -4.42 -18.40
N ASP A 97 2.12 -5.17 -19.19
CA ASP A 97 0.82 -5.73 -18.80
C ASP A 97 0.92 -6.58 -17.53
N VAL A 98 1.99 -7.37 -17.39
CA VAL A 98 2.26 -8.18 -16.20
C VAL A 98 2.40 -7.30 -14.95
N SER A 99 3.02 -6.13 -15.06
CA SER A 99 3.10 -5.22 -13.91
C SER A 99 1.77 -4.58 -13.60
N VAL A 100 0.98 -4.21 -14.61
CA VAL A 100 -0.38 -3.66 -14.45
C VAL A 100 -1.26 -4.68 -13.75
N GLU A 101 -1.25 -5.93 -14.21
CA GLU A 101 -2.00 -7.04 -13.63
C GLU A 101 -1.63 -7.28 -12.17
N LEU A 102 -0.33 -7.22 -11.83
CA LEU A 102 0.15 -7.48 -10.47
C LEU A 102 0.11 -6.25 -9.54
N GLY A 103 -0.03 -5.03 -10.07
CA GLY A 103 0.09 -3.80 -9.27
C GLY A 103 1.50 -3.30 -8.98
N TYR A 104 2.54 -4.00 -9.46
CA TYR A 104 3.91 -3.63 -9.19
C TYR A 104 4.92 -4.13 -10.23
N GLY A 105 5.95 -3.31 -10.43
CA GLY A 105 7.02 -3.59 -11.39
C GLY A 105 8.10 -4.57 -10.92
N PRO A 106 8.91 -5.10 -11.85
CA PRO A 106 10.01 -6.05 -11.58
C PRO A 106 11.02 -5.54 -10.56
N VAL A 107 11.34 -4.24 -10.63
CA VAL A 107 12.29 -3.61 -9.72
C VAL A 107 11.77 -3.63 -8.28
N CYS A 108 10.47 -3.37 -8.09
CA CYS A 108 9.87 -3.41 -6.77
C CYS A 108 9.75 -4.85 -6.28
N ALA A 109 9.29 -5.78 -7.13
CA ALA A 109 9.23 -7.20 -6.79
C ALA A 109 10.56 -7.72 -6.24
N LYS A 110 11.67 -7.46 -6.95
CA LYS A 110 13.02 -7.84 -6.50
C LYS A 110 13.41 -7.18 -5.17
N ARG A 111 13.04 -5.92 -4.95
CA ARG A 111 13.36 -5.18 -3.71
C ARG A 111 12.57 -5.67 -2.50
N TYR A 112 11.35 -6.16 -2.73
CA TYR A 112 10.44 -6.63 -1.69
C TYR A 112 10.42 -8.16 -1.55
N GLY A 113 11.15 -8.89 -2.40
CA GLY A 113 11.16 -10.35 -2.40
C GLY A 113 9.84 -10.96 -2.88
N LEU A 114 9.08 -10.23 -3.69
CA LEU A 114 7.78 -10.66 -4.21
C LEU A 114 7.96 -11.48 -5.48
N THR A 115 7.10 -12.48 -5.63
CA THR A 115 7.09 -13.35 -6.81
C THR A 115 6.19 -12.73 -7.89
N ARG A 116 6.72 -12.54 -9.11
CA ARG A 116 5.93 -12.08 -10.27
C ARG A 116 5.38 -13.27 -11.05
N LYS A 117 4.42 -13.97 -10.46
CA LYS A 117 3.64 -14.99 -11.17
C LYS A 117 2.29 -14.38 -11.48
N VAL A 118 2.02 -14.15 -12.76
CA VAL A 118 0.64 -14.01 -13.24
C VAL A 118 0.03 -15.41 -13.22
N ALA A 119 -1.23 -15.52 -12.80
CA ALA A 119 -1.94 -16.78 -12.92
C ALA A 119 -1.91 -17.17 -14.39
N ALA A 120 -1.38 -18.34 -14.72
CA ALA A 120 -1.58 -18.88 -16.05
C ALA A 120 -3.09 -18.96 -16.26
N ALA A 121 -3.62 -18.16 -17.19
CA ALA A 121 -5.03 -18.23 -17.57
C ALA A 121 -5.36 -19.70 -17.79
N ALA A 122 -6.19 -20.26 -16.91
CA ALA A 122 -6.77 -21.57 -17.12
C ALA A 122 -7.69 -21.44 -18.34
N VAL A 123 -7.19 -21.89 -19.49
CA VAL A 123 -7.95 -22.11 -20.72
C VAL A 123 -9.01 -23.17 -20.48
#